data_AF-A0A530LFJ9-F1
#
_entry.id   AF-A0A530LFJ9-F1
#
_cell.length_a   1.000
_cell.length_b   1.000
_cell.length_c   1.000
_cell.angle_alpha   90.00
_cell.angle_beta   90.00
_cell.angle_gamma   90.00
#
_symmetry.space_group_name_H-M   'P 1'
#
loop_
_entity.id
_entity.type
_entity.pdbx_description
1 polymer ?
#
loop_
_entity_poly.entity_id
_entity_poly.type
_entity_poly.pdbx_seq_one_letter_code
_entity_poly.pdbx_strand_id
1 'polypeptide(L)'
;MLSFLIRRLGTMALTMLCLTMIVFFLVNLGPNLKKLAISQTEMHTSAEQLEAWLVNHGYRQNFFIRYGQWLGVMPKQPVTDPATGKPAQRFSFCNDPVVPTFS
;
A
#
# COMPACT_ATOMS: atom_id res chain seq x y z
N MET A 1 -9.75 -35.39 16.38
CA MET A 1 -8.89 -35.14 15.20
C MET A 1 -9.09 -33.75 14.61
N LEU A 2 -10.31 -33.33 14.26
CA LEU A 2 -10.57 -32.02 13.62
C LEU A 2 -10.13 -30.80 14.46
N SER A 3 -10.42 -30.79 15.77
CA SER A 3 -9.99 -29.70 16.68
C SER A 3 -8.46 -29.54 16.75
N PHE A 4 -7.71 -30.66 16.70
CA PHE A 4 -6.25 -30.63 16.66
C PHE A 4 -5.74 -29.99 15.35
N LEU A 5 -6.37 -30.34 14.23
CA LEU A 5 -6.02 -29.78 12.93
C LEU A 5 -6.29 -28.27 12.87
N ILE A 6 -7.47 -27.83 13.33
CA ILE A 6 -7.83 -26.40 13.37
C ILE A 6 -6.87 -25.60 14.25
N ARG A 7 -6.52 -26.12 15.44
CA ARG A 7 -5.57 -25.45 16.34
C ARG A 7 -4.20 -25.29 15.69
N ARG A 8 -3.71 -26.34 15.02
CA ARG A 8 -2.39 -26.33 14.37
C ARG A 8 -2.36 -25.41 13.14
N LEU A 9 -3.38 -25.48 12.29
CA LEU A 9 -3.49 -24.58 11.14
C LEU A 9 -3.68 -23.13 11.58
N GLY A 10 -4.48 -22.90 12.62
CA GLY A 10 -4.69 -21.58 13.21
C GLY A 10 -3.40 -20.97 13.76
N THR A 11 -2.60 -21.73 14.51
CA THR A 11 -1.32 -21.23 15.01
C THR A 11 -0.33 -20.95 13.89
N MET A 12 -0.24 -21.81 12.88
CA MET A 12 0.61 -21.58 11.69
C MET A 12 0.18 -20.35 10.91
N ALA A 13 -1.12 -20.17 10.66
CA ALA A 13 -1.63 -19.00 9.96
C ALA A 13 -1.41 -17.71 10.75
N LEU A 14 -1.60 -17.74 12.07
CA LEU A 14 -1.38 -16.58 12.93
C LEU A 14 0.10 -16.18 12.95
N THR A 15 1.03 -17.13 13.08
CA THR A 15 2.46 -16.81 13.06
C THR A 15 2.88 -16.24 11.72
N MET A 16 2.40 -16.80 10.61
CA MET A 16 2.63 -16.25 9.27
C MET A 16 2.08 -14.83 9.15
N LEU A 17 0.85 -14.58 9.60
CA LEU A 17 0.25 -13.24 9.57
C LEU A 17 1.08 -12.24 10.37
N CYS A 18 1.49 -12.58 11.60
CA CYS A 18 2.34 -11.72 12.42
C CYS A 18 3.68 -11.41 11.75
N LEU A 19 4.35 -12.41 11.18
CA LEU A 19 5.62 -12.22 10.48
C LEU A 19 5.47 -11.32 9.26
N THR A 20 4.42 -11.52 8.45
CA THR A 20 4.16 -10.66 7.29
C THR A 20 3.90 -9.21 7.70
N MET A 21 3.17 -8.98 8.80
CA MET A 21 2.93 -7.64 9.33
C MET A 21 4.24 -6.95 9.76
N ILE A 22 5.12 -7.67 10.45
CA ILE A 22 6.43 -7.15 10.88
C ILE A 22 7.28 -6.78 9.66
N VAL A 23 7.40 -7.69 8.69
CA VAL A 23 8.19 -7.44 7.47
C VAL A 23 7.61 -6.26 6.69
N PHE A 24 6.28 -6.22 6.54
CA PHE A 24 5.60 -5.13 5.87
C PHE A 24 5.86 -3.79 6.56
N PHE A 25 5.84 -3.75 7.89
CA PHE A 25 6.19 -2.55 8.66
C PHE A 25 7.63 -2.09 8.39
N LEU A 26 8.60 -3.01 8.46
CA LEU A 26 10.02 -2.69 8.27
C LEU A 26 10.31 -2.15 6.86
N VAL A 27 9.71 -2.75 5.82
CA VAL A 27 9.88 -2.30 4.43
C VAL A 27 9.23 -0.94 4.20
N ASN A 28 8.14 -0.63 4.91
CA ASN A 28 7.36 0.60 4.74
C ASN A 28 7.68 1.71 5.75
N LEU A 29 8.85 1.66 6.40
CA LEU A 29 9.33 2.76 7.23
C LEU A 29 9.53 4.04 6.41
N GLY A 30 9.33 5.19 7.05
CA GLY A 30 9.41 6.52 6.40
C GLY A 30 10.67 6.74 5.54
N PRO A 31 11.89 6.39 6.00
CA PRO A 31 13.10 6.52 5.18
C PRO A 31 13.10 5.66 3.92
N ASN A 32 12.53 4.45 3.97
CA ASN A 32 12.43 3.55 2.83
C ASN A 32 11.42 4.07 1.80
N LEU A 33 10.29 4.60 2.27
CA LEU A 33 9.30 5.26 1.41
C LEU A 33 9.86 6.52 0.76
N LYS A 34 10.68 7.29 1.48
CA LYS A 34 11.39 8.45 0.92
C LYS A 34 12.30 8.04 -0.23
N LYS A 35 13.10 6.98 -0.04
CA LYS A 35 13.97 6.42 -1.09
C LYS A 35 13.15 5.94 -2.30
N LEU A 36 12.03 5.27 -2.05
CA LEU A 36 11.11 4.84 -3.10
C LEU A 36 10.61 6.04 -3.91
N ALA A 37 10.11 7.08 -3.25
CA ALA A 37 9.58 8.25 -3.94
C ALA A 37 10.67 8.93 -4.79
N ILE A 38 11.90 9.08 -4.27
CA ILE A 38 13.03 9.65 -5.04
C ILE A 38 13.33 8.83 -6.29
N SER A 39 13.23 7.49 -6.21
CA SER A 39 13.46 6.61 -7.37
C SER A 39 12.37 6.68 -8.45
N GLN A 40 11.18 7.17 -8.09
CA GLN A 40 10.02 7.27 -8.97
C GLN A 40 9.81 8.68 -9.51
N THR A 41 10.43 9.68 -8.88
CA THR A 41 10.39 11.09 -9.29
C THR A 41 11.73 11.51 -9.90
N GLU A 42 11.87 12.79 -10.25
CA GLU A 42 13.13 13.35 -10.73
C GLU A 42 14.13 13.54 -9.58
N MET A 43 15.44 13.52 -9.90
CA MET A 43 16.53 13.69 -8.94
C MET A 43 16.48 15.02 -8.15
N HIS A 44 15.84 16.05 -8.70
CA HIS A 44 15.77 17.39 -8.11
C HIS A 44 14.39 17.71 -7.48
N THR A 45 13.59 16.69 -7.17
CA THR A 45 12.27 16.88 -6.55
C THR A 45 12.41 17.44 -5.13
N SER A 46 11.65 18.49 -4.81
CA SER A 46 11.67 19.10 -3.47
C SER A 46 11.06 18.17 -2.41
N ALA A 47 11.36 18.40 -1.13
CA ALA A 47 10.79 17.58 -0.05
C ALA A 47 9.25 17.64 -0.01
N GLU A 48 8.67 18.80 -0.32
CA GLU A 48 7.22 18.99 -0.36
C GLU A 48 6.58 18.20 -1.51
N GLN A 49 7.20 18.23 -2.69
CA GLN A 49 6.75 17.44 -3.84
C GLN A 49 6.84 15.94 -3.57
N LEU A 50 7.88 15.51 -2.87
CA LEU A 50 8.06 14.11 -2.46
C LEU A 50 6.96 13.66 -1.49
N GLU A 51 6.63 14.50 -0.51
CA GLU A 51 5.53 14.24 0.42
C GLU A 51 4.17 14.21 -0.28
N ALA A 52 3.92 15.17 -1.18
CA ALA A 52 2.71 15.18 -2.00
C ALA A 52 2.60 13.91 -2.86
N TRP A 53 3.71 13.43 -3.42
CA TRP A 53 3.75 12.16 -4.15
C TRP A 53 3.40 10.97 -3.25
N LEU A 54 3.95 10.91 -2.04
CA LEU A 54 3.64 9.85 -1.06
C LEU A 54 2.18 9.86 -0.62
N VAL A 55 1.58 11.04 -0.45
CA VAL A 55 0.15 11.19 -0.12
C VAL A 55 -0.71 10.70 -1.28
N ASN A 56 -0.47 11.20 -2.50
CA ASN A 56 -1.25 10.85 -3.69
C ASN A 56 -1.19 9.36 -4.04
N HIS A 57 -0.08 8.69 -3.74
CA HIS A 57 0.08 7.26 -3.95
C HIS A 57 -0.34 6.39 -2.75
N GLY A 58 -0.96 6.99 -1.71
CA GLY A 58 -1.52 6.25 -0.58
C GLY A 58 -0.50 5.77 0.46
N TYR A 59 0.78 6.16 0.35
CA TYR A 59 1.81 5.78 1.32
C TYR A 59 1.64 6.44 2.70
N ARG A 60 0.86 7.53 2.76
CA ARG A 60 0.49 8.22 4.02
C ARG A 60 -0.84 7.76 4.63
N GLN A 61 -1.50 6.77 4.04
CA GLN A 61 -2.69 6.16 4.65
C GLN A 61 -2.35 5.41 5.94
N ASN A 62 -3.38 5.16 6.75
CA ASN A 62 -3.26 4.32 7.95
C ASN A 62 -2.61 2.97 7.59
N PHE A 63 -1.64 2.56 8.41
CA PHE A 63 -0.91 1.30 8.28
C PHE A 63 -1.83 0.09 8.03
N PHE A 64 -2.93 -0.04 8.78
CA PHE A 64 -3.84 -1.18 8.66
C PHE A 64 -4.57 -1.21 7.32
N ILE A 65 -4.89 -0.04 6.77
CA ILE A 65 -5.51 0.06 5.44
C ILE A 65 -4.51 -0.38 4.38
N ARG A 66 -3.28 0.12 4.44
CA ARG A 66 -2.22 -0.24 3.49
C ARG A 66 -1.88 -1.73 3.54
N TYR A 67 -1.80 -2.29 4.75
CA TYR A 67 -1.56 -3.72 4.93
C TYR A 67 -2.73 -4.55 4.38
N GLY A 68 -3.98 -4.16 4.64
CA GLY A 68 -5.17 -4.83 4.11
C GLY A 68 -5.25 -4.77 2.58
N GLN A 69 -4.92 -3.62 1.98
CA GLN A 69 -4.84 -3.45 0.52
C GLN A 69 -3.73 -4.29 -0.10
N TRP A 70 -2.59 -4.44 0.58
CA TRP A 70 -1.49 -5.30 0.13
C TRP A 70 -1.85 -6.78 0.24
N LEU A 71 -2.51 -7.18 1.32
CA LEU A 71 -2.98 -8.55 1.53
C LEU A 71 -4.15 -8.93 0.60
N GLY A 72 -4.80 -7.93 -0.03
CA GLY A 72 -5.94 -8.14 -0.94
C GLY A 72 -7.29 -8.22 -0.25
N VAL A 73 -7.37 -7.92 1.06
CA VAL A 73 -8.61 -7.95 1.84
C VAL A 73 -9.34 -6.61 1.89
N MET A 74 -8.72 -5.54 1.39
CA MET A 74 -9.33 -4.22 1.24
C MET A 74 -9.18 -3.70 -0.20
N PRO A 75 -10.16 -2.93 -0.69
CA PRO A 75 -10.06 -2.33 -2.01
C PRO A 75 -9.00 -1.23 -2.04
N LYS A 76 -8.23 -1.19 -3.13
CA LYS A 76 -7.26 -0.14 -3.41
C LYS A 76 -7.98 1.07 -3.97
N GLN A 77 -7.65 2.25 -3.44
CA GLN A 77 -8.19 3.51 -3.95
C GLN A 77 -7.39 3.94 -5.19
N PRO A 78 -8.06 4.47 -6.24
CA PRO A 78 -7.37 5.06 -7.39
C PRO A 78 -6.58 6.30 -6.97
N VAL A 79 -5.59 6.68 -7.77
CA VAL A 79 -4.82 7.92 -7.56
C VAL A 79 -5.74 9.11 -7.78
N THR A 80 -5.60 10.15 -6.97
CA THR A 80 -6.33 11.41 -7.16
C THR A 80 -5.48 12.39 -7.95
N ASP A 81 -6.09 13.01 -8.96
CA ASP A 81 -5.46 14.11 -9.69
C ASP A 81 -5.36 15.35 -8.77
N PRO A 82 -4.16 15.91 -8.53
CA PRO A 82 -3.99 17.09 -7.70
C PRO A 82 -4.72 18.34 -8.21
N ALA A 83 -4.92 18.47 -9.53
CA ALA A 83 -5.54 19.64 -10.13
C ALA A 83 -7.07 19.59 -10.07
N THR A 84 -7.67 18.41 -10.24
CA THR A 84 -9.13 18.24 -10.31
C THR A 84 -9.75 17.62 -9.06
N GLY A 85 -8.93 17.00 -8.19
CA GLY A 85 -9.39 16.27 -7.00
C GLY A 85 -10.19 15.00 -7.31
N LYS A 86 -10.26 14.60 -8.59
CA LYS A 86 -11.04 13.45 -9.05
C LYS A 86 -10.16 12.19 -9.09
N PRO A 87 -10.75 11.00 -8.91
CA PRO A 87 -10.04 9.76 -9.14
C PRO A 87 -9.61 9.69 -10.61
N ALA A 88 -8.33 9.43 -10.81
CA ALA A 88 -7.67 9.37 -12.10
C ALA A 88 -6.89 8.05 -12.22
N GLN A 89 -6.57 7.69 -13.45
CA GLN A 89 -5.71 6.56 -13.72
C GLN A 89 -4.28 6.90 -13.30
N ARG A 90 -3.56 5.90 -12.77
CA ARG A 90 -2.16 6.10 -12.39
C ARG A 90 -1.29 6.36 -13.61
N PHE A 91 -1.59 5.67 -14.71
CA PHE A 91 -0.95 5.85 -15.99
C PHE A 91 -2.01 6.12 -17.04
N SER A 92 -1.85 7.22 -17.79
CA SER A 92 -2.80 7.66 -18.82
C SER A 92 -2.98 6.67 -19.98
N PHE A 93 -2.03 5.73 -20.13
CA PHE A 93 -2.03 4.71 -21.17
C PHE A 93 -2.52 3.34 -20.66
N CYS A 94 -2.85 3.20 -19.38
CA CYS A 94 -3.40 1.97 -18.81
C CYS A 94 -4.91 2.11 -18.61
N ASN A 95 -5.67 1.05 -18.89
CA ASN A 95 -7.10 0.96 -18.55
C ASN A 95 -7.29 0.63 -17.06
N ASP A 96 -6.67 1.41 -16.18
CA ASP A 96 -6.80 1.24 -14.74
C ASP A 96 -8.22 1.63 -14.28
N PRO A 97 -8.80 0.90 -13.32
CA PRO A 97 -10.10 1.26 -12.77
C PRO A 97 -9.99 2.57 -11.98
N VAL A 98 -10.89 3.51 -12.27
CA VAL A 98 -11.07 4.77 -11.52
C VAL A 98 -12.03 4.64 -10.33
N VAL A 99 -12.37 3.40 -9.99
CA VAL A 99 -13.21 3.03 -8.85
C VAL A 99 -12.38 2.15 -7.92
N PRO A 100 -12.70 2.10 -6.62
CA PRO A 100 -11.99 1.22 -5.70
C PRO A 100 -12.16 -0.25 -6.09
N THR A 101 -11.06 -0.96 -6.31
CA THR A 101 -11.07 -2.37 -6.71
C THR A 101 -10.15 -3.21 -5.83
N PHE A 102 -10.51 -4.49 -5.67
CA PHE A 102 -9.61 -5.47 -5.07
C PHE A 102 -8.46 -5.78 -6.02
N SER A 103 -7.37 -6.27 -5.44
CA SER A 103 -6.13 -6.55 -6.15
C SER A 103 -6.10 -7.93 -6.80
#